data_AF-A0A9D0HFL0-F1
#
_entry.id   AF-A0A9D0HFL0-F1
#
_cell.length_a   1.000
_cell.length_b   1.000
_cell.length_c   1.000
_cell.angle_alpha   90.00
_cell.angle_beta   90.00
_cell.angle_gamma   90.00
#
_symmetry.space_group_name_H-M   'P 1'
#
loop_
_entity.id
_entity.type
_entity.pdbx_description
1 polymer ?
#
loop_
_entity_poly.entity_id
_entity_poly.type
_entity_poly.pdbx_seq_one_letter_code
_entity_poly.pdbx_strand_id
1 'polypeptide(L)'
;MKIIRTLMGIGVIIGMAVACKEEPPPPPKPAPIASNGAATRAAPNTAASAAPARVAAARVSDATVKQYRVEACYYGALGLTKARDAYLKSLGGAAPSKTKLPSFGEFGPSAAGRPRGVLGMAPMPFARYIGACTVAKNRTQPAYATVDPAVATFEPFARKLNRLMMEASRYYQQKTYEKDGMKRGLELHAELTAAFNDLAPQLAELGKAIQPWQDKLPAPSEKLSKSGELAVPAIAEARKLVRLFIADERDTTATKTQYDATAAAIAKLAEYSQKAPTEPHIARVLPQLQQLMKAAAGLLQEKGTLDSDQRYRLTSTMATIVDAHHRAIQAGLRSNLVHKRGAPLHRMNRRIDPGQLRHQLRLPRKAPAP
;
A
#
# COMPACT_ATOMS: atom_id res chain seq x y z
N MET A 1 -41.71 -6.51 18.61
CA MET A 1 -42.17 -7.58 17.71
C MET A 1 -40.95 -8.22 17.07
N LYS A 2 -40.60 -9.45 17.46
CA LYS A 2 -39.44 -10.21 16.96
C LYS A 2 -39.92 -11.16 15.86
N ILE A 3 -39.43 -11.00 14.64
CA ILE A 3 -39.68 -11.95 13.55
C ILE A 3 -38.49 -12.89 13.48
N ILE A 4 -38.72 -14.14 13.90
CA ILE A 4 -37.82 -15.26 13.74
C ILE A 4 -37.98 -15.78 12.31
N ARG A 5 -36.92 -15.73 11.51
CA ARG A 5 -36.86 -16.45 10.22
C ARG A 5 -35.80 -17.53 10.30
N THR A 6 -36.28 -18.73 10.59
CA THR A 6 -35.58 -19.99 10.39
C THR A 6 -35.75 -20.38 8.93
N LEU A 7 -34.66 -20.62 8.20
CA LEU A 7 -34.68 -21.37 6.95
C LEU A 7 -33.50 -22.34 6.94
N MET A 8 -33.83 -23.60 7.20
CA MET A 8 -33.02 -24.76 6.85
C MET A 8 -32.94 -24.88 5.33
N GLY A 9 -31.73 -25.09 4.82
CA GLY A 9 -31.47 -25.51 3.45
C GLY A 9 -30.40 -26.58 3.46
N ILE A 10 -30.83 -27.85 3.54
CA ILE A 10 -29.98 -29.03 3.40
C ILE A 10 -29.74 -29.24 1.90
N GLY A 11 -28.51 -28.98 1.45
CA GLY A 11 -28.04 -29.31 0.11
C GLY A 11 -27.07 -30.48 0.16
N VAL A 12 -27.56 -31.67 -0.19
CA VAL A 12 -26.75 -32.87 -0.44
C VAL A 12 -26.05 -32.70 -1.79
N ILE A 13 -24.71 -32.73 -1.80
CA ILE A 13 -23.92 -32.85 -3.04
C ILE A 13 -23.22 -34.21 -3.02
N ILE A 14 -23.69 -35.11 -3.87
CA ILE A 14 -23.00 -36.35 -4.26
C ILE A 14 -22.10 -35.99 -5.45
N GLY A 15 -20.79 -36.07 -5.27
CA GLY A 15 -19.79 -35.85 -6.32
C GLY A 15 -18.89 -37.07 -6.48
N MET A 16 -19.01 -37.74 -7.63
CA MET A 16 -18.25 -38.92 -8.01
C MET A 16 -16.76 -38.63 -8.22
N ALA A 17 -15.90 -39.48 -7.65
CA ALA A 17 -14.46 -39.48 -7.92
C ALA A 17 -14.17 -40.27 -9.20
N VAL A 18 -13.70 -39.59 -10.25
CA VAL A 18 -13.11 -40.21 -11.43
C VAL A 18 -11.59 -40.26 -11.23
N ALA A 19 -11.06 -41.48 -11.17
CA ALA A 19 -9.63 -41.75 -11.05
C ALA A 19 -8.92 -41.52 -12.41
N CYS A 20 -8.11 -40.48 -12.50
CA CYS A 20 -7.12 -40.34 -13.57
C CYS A 20 -5.82 -41.02 -13.14
N LYS A 21 -5.35 -41.97 -13.96
CA LYS A 21 -4.02 -42.60 -13.84
C LYS A 21 -2.94 -41.55 -14.09
N GLU A 22 -2.02 -41.43 -13.14
CA GLU A 22 -0.80 -40.63 -13.23
C GLU A 22 0.20 -41.32 -14.17
N GLU A 23 0.64 -40.60 -15.19
CA GLU A 23 1.74 -40.98 -16.08
C GLU A 23 3.06 -40.49 -15.44
N PRO A 24 4.10 -41.34 -15.32
CA PRO A 24 5.35 -40.93 -14.68
C PRO A 24 6.09 -39.86 -15.50
N PRO A 25 6.72 -38.87 -14.85
CA PRO A 25 7.39 -37.79 -15.55
C PRO A 25 8.64 -38.28 -16.30
N PRO A 26 8.95 -37.72 -17.48
CA PRO A 26 10.15 -38.07 -18.24
C PRO A 26 11.43 -37.63 -17.51
N PRO A 27 12.54 -38.38 -17.68
CA PRO A 27 13.81 -38.09 -17.02
C PRO A 27 14.40 -36.74 -17.46
N PRO A 28 15.10 -36.03 -16.55
CA PRO A 28 15.67 -34.71 -16.82
C PRO A 28 16.78 -34.79 -17.88
N LYS A 29 16.72 -33.90 -18.88
CA LYS A 29 17.78 -33.69 -19.87
C LYS A 29 19.06 -33.14 -19.19
N PRO A 30 20.25 -33.62 -19.57
CA PRO A 30 21.52 -33.07 -19.08
C PRO A 30 21.67 -31.59 -19.45
N ALA A 31 22.14 -30.78 -18.49
CA ALA A 31 22.46 -29.38 -18.70
C ALA A 31 23.69 -29.22 -19.63
N PRO A 32 23.73 -28.19 -20.50
CA PRO A 32 24.90 -27.90 -21.31
C PRO A 32 26.05 -27.39 -20.44
N ILE A 33 27.23 -27.96 -20.68
CA ILE A 33 28.51 -27.57 -20.09
C ILE A 33 28.87 -26.18 -20.63
N ALA A 34 28.89 -25.18 -19.74
CA ALA A 34 29.39 -23.85 -20.05
C ALA A 34 30.91 -23.88 -20.13
N SER A 35 31.45 -23.49 -21.28
CA SER A 35 32.88 -23.30 -21.53
C SER A 35 33.40 -22.07 -20.78
N ASN A 36 34.43 -22.28 -19.96
CA ASN A 36 35.16 -21.22 -19.28
C ASN A 36 36.06 -20.47 -20.28
N GLY A 37 35.61 -19.29 -20.72
CA GLY A 37 36.45 -18.31 -21.41
C GLY A 37 37.30 -17.54 -20.39
N ALA A 38 38.62 -17.78 -20.41
CA ALA A 38 39.60 -17.07 -19.60
C ALA A 38 39.76 -15.62 -20.08
N ALA A 39 39.26 -14.66 -19.29
CA ALA A 39 39.59 -13.24 -19.44
C ALA A 39 40.75 -12.89 -18.50
N THR A 40 41.82 -12.37 -19.09
CA THR A 40 43.04 -11.86 -18.45
C THR A 40 42.75 -10.87 -17.33
N ARG A 41 43.19 -11.22 -16.11
CA ARG A 41 43.21 -10.38 -14.90
C ARG A 41 44.10 -9.15 -15.12
N ALA A 42 43.50 -7.97 -15.15
CA ALA A 42 44.20 -6.72 -14.82
C ALA A 42 44.33 -6.60 -13.29
N ALA A 43 45.51 -6.17 -12.82
CA ALA A 43 45.89 -6.08 -11.42
C ALA A 43 44.95 -5.16 -10.59
N PRO A 44 44.60 -5.54 -9.34
CA PRO A 44 43.81 -4.67 -8.47
C PRO A 44 44.69 -3.55 -7.89
N ASN A 45 44.37 -2.31 -8.22
CA ASN A 45 44.88 -1.13 -7.51
C ASN A 45 44.34 -1.14 -6.07
N THR A 46 45.17 -1.59 -5.13
CA THR A 46 44.94 -1.56 -3.68
C THR A 46 45.24 -0.18 -3.09
N ALA A 47 44.59 0.86 -3.60
CA ALA A 47 44.50 2.14 -2.89
C ALA A 47 43.31 2.05 -1.92
N ALA A 48 43.53 1.41 -0.77
CA ALA A 48 42.57 1.35 0.34
C ALA A 48 42.38 2.75 0.94
N SER A 49 41.56 3.57 0.28
CA SER A 49 41.01 4.77 0.89
C SER A 49 40.19 4.32 2.09
N ALA A 50 40.69 4.64 3.29
CA ALA A 50 40.00 4.46 4.56
C ALA A 50 38.74 5.33 4.56
N ALA A 51 37.69 4.88 3.88
CA ALA A 51 36.38 5.50 3.93
C ALA A 51 35.97 5.52 5.40
N PRO A 52 35.64 6.69 5.97
CA PRO A 52 35.31 6.80 7.38
C PRO A 52 34.20 5.81 7.67
N ALA A 53 34.41 4.97 8.69
CA ALA A 53 33.46 3.94 9.12
C ALA A 53 32.06 4.57 9.15
N ARG A 54 31.25 4.22 8.14
CA ARG A 54 29.89 4.74 8.01
C ARG A 54 29.14 4.22 9.21
N VAL A 55 29.05 5.06 10.25
CA VAL A 55 28.29 4.74 11.45
C VAL A 55 26.93 4.27 10.97
N ALA A 56 26.59 3.02 11.29
CA ALA A 56 25.36 2.40 10.87
C ALA A 56 24.22 3.34 11.28
N ALA A 57 23.61 4.02 10.29
CA ALA A 57 22.48 4.90 10.54
C ALA A 57 21.43 4.08 11.30
N ALA A 58 20.83 4.63 12.35
CA ALA A 58 19.77 3.94 13.07
C ALA A 58 18.68 3.55 12.07
N ARG A 59 18.57 2.24 11.80
CA ARG A 59 17.60 1.67 10.87
C ARG A 59 16.38 1.26 11.68
N VAL A 60 15.20 1.42 11.07
CA VAL A 60 13.98 0.77 11.56
C VAL A 60 14.21 -0.74 11.48
N SER A 61 13.81 -1.47 12.53
CA SER A 61 13.90 -2.92 12.59
C SER A 61 13.15 -3.57 11.43
N ASP A 62 13.62 -4.73 10.98
CA ASP A 62 12.95 -5.46 9.91
C ASP A 62 11.53 -5.88 10.28
N ALA A 63 11.27 -6.13 11.58
CA ALA A 63 9.93 -6.36 12.12
C ALA A 63 9.00 -5.19 11.88
N THR A 64 9.39 -3.98 12.30
CA THR A 64 8.57 -2.78 12.11
C THR A 64 8.39 -2.44 10.62
N VAL A 65 9.41 -2.66 9.78
CA VAL A 65 9.26 -2.49 8.33
C VAL A 65 8.28 -3.52 7.74
N LYS A 66 8.39 -4.79 8.12
CA LYS A 66 7.51 -5.85 7.61
C LYS A 66 6.07 -5.61 8.04
N GLN A 67 5.83 -5.30 9.31
CA GLN A 67 4.51 -4.92 9.82
C GLN A 67 3.91 -3.78 9.00
N TYR A 68 4.65 -2.68 8.83
CA TYR A 68 4.24 -1.55 8.01
C TYR A 68 3.83 -1.97 6.59
N ARG A 69 4.63 -2.83 5.93
CA ARG A 69 4.37 -3.26 4.55
C ARG A 69 3.16 -4.17 4.42
N VAL A 70 2.94 -5.07 5.37
CA VAL A 70 1.73 -5.92 5.43
C VAL A 70 0.49 -5.05 5.58
N GLU A 71 0.50 -4.09 6.50
CA GLU A 71 -0.65 -3.22 6.73
C GLU A 71 -0.92 -2.27 5.55
N ALA A 72 0.13 -1.68 4.98
CA ALA A 72 0.00 -0.85 3.78
C ALA A 72 -0.51 -1.66 2.58
N CYS A 73 -0.10 -2.93 2.44
CA CYS A 73 -0.64 -3.85 1.45
C CYS A 73 -2.14 -4.06 1.69
N TYR A 74 -2.54 -4.44 2.90
CA TYR A 74 -3.94 -4.73 3.24
C TYR A 74 -4.88 -3.54 3.03
N TYR A 75 -4.62 -2.41 3.69
CA TYR A 75 -5.51 -1.24 3.59
C TYR A 75 -5.51 -0.63 2.19
N GLY A 76 -4.39 -0.73 1.46
CA GLY A 76 -4.32 -0.31 0.08
C GLY A 76 -5.05 -1.22 -0.89
N ALA A 77 -4.99 -2.54 -0.66
CA ALA A 77 -5.69 -3.54 -1.45
C ALA A 77 -7.21 -3.43 -1.31
N LEU A 78 -7.71 -3.09 -0.12
CA LEU A 78 -9.13 -2.78 0.08
C LEU A 78 -9.61 -1.66 -0.85
N GLY A 79 -8.75 -0.72 -1.22
CA GLY A 79 -9.08 0.33 -2.17
C GLY A 79 -9.36 -0.16 -3.61
N LEU A 80 -8.93 -1.37 -3.98
CA LEU A 80 -9.25 -1.96 -5.29
C LEU A 80 -10.76 -2.19 -5.47
N THR A 81 -11.50 -2.35 -4.38
CA THR A 81 -12.98 -2.45 -4.42
C THR A 81 -13.62 -1.20 -5.03
N LYS A 82 -13.13 0.00 -4.68
CA LYS A 82 -13.59 1.25 -5.31
C LYS A 82 -13.29 1.26 -6.81
N ALA A 83 -12.11 0.79 -7.23
CA ALA A 83 -11.78 0.74 -8.65
C ALA A 83 -12.70 -0.22 -9.42
N ARG A 84 -13.03 -1.37 -8.83
CA ARG A 84 -14.03 -2.29 -9.36
C ARG A 84 -15.39 -1.61 -9.48
N ASP A 85 -15.87 -1.02 -8.40
CA ASP A 85 -17.23 -0.48 -8.35
C ASP A 85 -17.40 0.70 -9.30
N ALA A 86 -16.38 1.56 -9.42
CA ALA A 86 -16.34 2.62 -10.42
C ALA A 86 -16.31 2.07 -11.85
N TYR A 87 -15.54 1.00 -12.09
CA TYR A 87 -15.50 0.33 -13.39
C TYR A 87 -16.87 -0.23 -13.78
N LEU A 88 -17.50 -1.01 -12.90
CA LEU A 88 -18.83 -1.57 -13.12
C LEU A 88 -19.89 -0.47 -13.32
N LYS A 89 -19.84 0.59 -12.50
CA LYS A 89 -20.74 1.75 -12.62
C LYS A 89 -20.58 2.49 -13.94
N SER A 90 -19.35 2.70 -14.40
CA SER A 90 -19.07 3.39 -15.67
C SER A 90 -19.64 2.65 -16.88
N LEU A 91 -19.67 1.33 -16.81
CA LEU A 91 -20.17 0.46 -17.87
C LEU A 91 -21.65 0.10 -17.70
N GLY A 92 -22.25 0.30 -16.53
CA GLY A 92 -23.64 -0.07 -16.24
C GLY A 92 -23.95 -1.53 -16.59
N GLY A 93 -22.99 -2.43 -16.37
CA GLY A 93 -23.10 -3.86 -16.70
C GLY A 93 -22.90 -4.23 -18.18
N ALA A 94 -22.76 -3.26 -19.09
CA ALA A 94 -22.54 -3.52 -20.51
C ALA A 94 -21.05 -3.71 -20.83
N ALA A 95 -20.76 -4.32 -21.98
CA ALA A 95 -19.42 -4.30 -22.57
C ALA A 95 -19.02 -2.86 -22.96
N PRO A 96 -17.72 -2.53 -22.96
CA PRO A 96 -17.26 -1.21 -23.37
C PRO A 96 -17.57 -0.96 -24.86
N SER A 97 -17.88 0.29 -25.20
CA SER A 97 -18.18 0.71 -26.57
C SER A 97 -17.58 2.10 -26.84
N LYS A 98 -17.60 2.56 -28.10
CA LYS A 98 -17.13 3.90 -28.47
C LYS A 98 -17.85 5.02 -27.71
N THR A 99 -19.10 4.80 -27.31
CA THR A 99 -19.91 5.77 -26.55
C THR A 99 -19.83 5.56 -25.03
N LYS A 100 -19.31 4.41 -24.57
CA LYS A 100 -19.25 4.03 -23.17
C LYS A 100 -17.89 3.44 -22.83
N LEU A 101 -16.96 4.32 -22.49
CA LEU A 101 -15.60 3.94 -22.09
C LEU A 101 -15.56 3.63 -20.58
N PRO A 102 -14.80 2.60 -20.17
CA PRO A 102 -14.66 2.28 -18.76
C PRO A 102 -13.86 3.35 -18.02
N SER A 103 -14.22 3.59 -16.77
CA SER A 103 -13.49 4.45 -15.84
C SER A 103 -13.25 3.71 -14.55
N PHE A 104 -12.01 3.75 -14.05
CA PHE A 104 -11.68 3.19 -12.74
C PHE A 104 -11.99 4.15 -11.59
N GLY A 105 -12.65 5.27 -11.86
CA GLY A 105 -12.98 6.30 -10.88
C GLY A 105 -11.87 7.32 -10.66
N GLU A 106 -12.20 8.35 -9.89
CA GLU A 106 -11.26 9.40 -9.52
C GLU A 106 -10.68 9.14 -8.14
N PHE A 107 -9.36 9.26 -8.04
CA PHE A 107 -8.64 9.04 -6.79
C PHE A 107 -7.85 10.28 -6.38
N GLY A 108 -8.09 10.72 -5.14
CA GLY A 108 -7.30 11.77 -4.47
C GLY A 108 -7.71 13.20 -4.83
N PRO A 109 -6.95 14.20 -4.33
CA PRO A 109 -7.26 15.61 -4.50
C PRO A 109 -7.08 16.12 -5.95
N SER A 110 -6.56 15.29 -6.86
CA SER A 110 -6.56 15.58 -8.30
C SER A 110 -7.97 15.62 -8.89
N ALA A 111 -8.98 15.09 -8.20
CA ALA A 111 -10.40 15.33 -8.51
C ALA A 111 -10.80 16.81 -8.31
N ALA A 112 -10.06 17.58 -7.51
CA ALA A 112 -10.34 18.98 -7.21
C ALA A 112 -9.76 19.97 -8.25
N GLY A 113 -9.73 19.59 -9.53
CA GLY A 113 -9.52 20.55 -10.64
C GLY A 113 -8.07 21.00 -10.90
N ARG A 114 -7.05 20.27 -10.42
CA ARG A 114 -5.68 20.56 -10.89
C ARG A 114 -5.52 20.08 -12.34
N PRO A 115 -5.13 20.96 -13.30
CA PRO A 115 -4.95 20.55 -14.69
C PRO A 115 -3.92 19.42 -14.76
N ARG A 116 -4.33 18.27 -15.32
CA ARG A 116 -3.42 17.16 -15.59
C ARG A 116 -2.34 17.68 -16.52
N GLY A 117 -1.10 17.73 -16.03
CA GLY A 117 0.05 18.05 -16.87
C GLY A 117 0.09 17.11 -18.07
N VAL A 118 0.31 17.68 -19.26
CA VAL A 118 0.17 17.06 -20.59
C VAL A 118 1.02 15.77 -20.79
N LEU A 119 1.91 15.43 -19.86
CA LEU A 119 2.92 14.38 -20.05
C LEU A 119 2.97 13.29 -18.95
N GLY A 120 2.02 13.23 -18.02
CA GLY A 120 2.08 12.27 -16.92
C GLY A 120 0.76 11.61 -16.58
N MET A 121 0.61 10.32 -16.91
CA MET A 121 -0.32 9.46 -16.18
C MET A 121 0.04 9.52 -14.70
N ALA A 122 -0.81 10.14 -13.90
CA ALA A 122 -0.70 10.00 -12.45
C ALA A 122 -0.85 8.49 -12.15
N PRO A 123 0.14 7.85 -11.49
CA PRO A 123 0.01 6.46 -11.13
C PRO A 123 -1.23 6.29 -10.25
N MET A 124 -2.00 5.23 -10.50
CA MET A 124 -3.13 4.88 -9.66
C MET A 124 -2.64 4.78 -8.21
N PRO A 125 -3.34 5.39 -7.23
CA PRO A 125 -2.84 5.44 -5.85
C PRO A 125 -2.73 4.07 -5.19
N PHE A 126 -3.28 3.02 -5.81
CA PHE A 126 -3.12 1.63 -5.38
C PHE A 126 -1.77 1.03 -5.74
N ALA A 127 -1.10 1.52 -6.79
CA ALA A 127 0.16 0.96 -7.27
C ALA A 127 1.24 0.98 -6.18
N ARG A 128 1.29 2.03 -5.35
CA ARG A 128 2.20 2.10 -4.19
C ARG A 128 1.95 1.00 -3.16
N TYR A 129 0.69 0.63 -2.96
CA TYR A 129 0.30 -0.36 -1.96
C TYR A 129 0.49 -1.79 -2.45
N ILE A 130 0.31 -2.03 -3.75
CA ILE A 130 0.65 -3.32 -4.36
C ILE A 130 2.17 -3.54 -4.29
N GLY A 131 2.97 -2.48 -4.49
CA GLY A 131 4.40 -2.53 -4.21
C GLY A 131 4.71 -2.89 -2.74
N ALA A 132 3.88 -2.46 -1.79
CA ALA A 132 4.03 -2.86 -0.39
C ALA A 132 3.78 -4.37 -0.19
N CYS A 133 2.84 -4.97 -0.92
CA CYS A 133 2.62 -6.43 -0.90
C CYS A 133 3.87 -7.19 -1.37
N THR A 134 4.50 -6.77 -2.48
CA THR A 134 5.75 -7.40 -2.96
C THR A 134 6.87 -7.29 -1.93
N VAL A 135 7.03 -6.11 -1.31
CA VAL A 135 8.05 -5.93 -0.26
C VAL A 135 7.74 -6.76 0.99
N ALA A 136 6.47 -6.85 1.40
CA ALA A 136 6.05 -7.69 2.51
C ALA A 136 6.36 -9.16 2.25
N LYS A 137 5.99 -9.67 1.07
CA LYS A 137 6.28 -11.04 0.62
C LYS A 137 7.77 -11.37 0.65
N ASN A 138 8.61 -10.45 0.17
CA ASN A 138 10.05 -10.67 0.07
C ASN A 138 10.79 -10.48 1.41
N ARG A 139 10.11 -10.02 2.46
CA ARG A 139 10.68 -9.89 3.81
C ARG A 139 10.38 -11.15 4.61
N THR A 140 11.34 -12.05 4.68
CA THR A 140 11.18 -13.32 5.40
C THR A 140 11.18 -13.17 6.92
N GLN A 141 11.77 -12.09 7.46
CA GLN A 141 11.90 -11.88 8.90
C GLN A 141 11.16 -10.64 9.41
N PRO A 142 10.51 -10.73 10.60
CA PRO A 142 10.18 -11.97 11.32
C PRO A 142 9.16 -12.80 10.53
N ALA A 143 9.21 -14.12 10.64
CA ALA A 143 8.24 -14.99 9.97
C ALA A 143 6.87 -14.89 10.67
N TYR A 144 5.82 -14.65 9.91
CA TYR A 144 4.44 -14.65 10.39
C TYR A 144 3.69 -15.79 9.73
N ALA A 145 3.53 -16.90 10.46
CA ALA A 145 3.05 -18.17 9.92
C ALA A 145 1.73 -18.10 9.13
N THR A 146 0.79 -17.24 9.54
CA THR A 146 -0.50 -17.06 8.86
C THR A 146 -0.48 -15.94 7.81
N VAL A 147 0.23 -14.85 8.08
CA VAL A 147 0.24 -13.65 7.23
C VAL A 147 1.10 -13.83 6.00
N ASP A 148 2.27 -14.45 6.14
CA ASP A 148 3.22 -14.59 5.03
C ASP A 148 2.65 -15.43 3.87
N PRO A 149 2.02 -16.60 4.11
CA PRO A 149 1.35 -17.34 3.05
C PRO A 149 0.19 -16.56 2.42
N ALA A 150 -0.62 -15.86 3.23
CA ALA A 150 -1.74 -15.07 2.71
C ALA A 150 -1.28 -13.93 1.79
N VAL A 151 -0.21 -13.21 2.18
CA VAL A 151 0.40 -12.18 1.33
C VAL A 151 1.04 -12.80 0.09
N ALA A 152 1.70 -13.95 0.21
CA ALA A 152 2.30 -14.63 -0.93
C ALA A 152 1.27 -15.09 -1.98
N THR A 153 0.10 -15.53 -1.54
CA THR A 153 -1.04 -15.90 -2.40
C THR A 153 -1.68 -14.67 -3.05
N PHE A 154 -1.91 -13.60 -2.27
CA PHE A 154 -2.60 -12.40 -2.76
C PHE A 154 -1.75 -11.55 -3.71
N GLU A 155 -0.43 -11.49 -3.51
CA GLU A 155 0.45 -10.55 -4.21
C GLU A 155 0.50 -10.75 -5.75
N PRO A 156 0.60 -11.98 -6.29
CA PRO A 156 0.53 -12.20 -7.74
C PRO A 156 -0.80 -11.75 -8.35
N PHE A 157 -1.92 -12.00 -7.67
CA PHE A 157 -3.24 -11.57 -8.09
C PHE A 157 -3.32 -10.03 -8.15
N ALA A 158 -2.96 -9.34 -7.06
CA ALA A 158 -3.00 -7.88 -7.00
C ALA A 158 -2.10 -7.23 -8.07
N ARG A 159 -0.90 -7.78 -8.31
CA ARG A 159 -0.01 -7.31 -9.38
C ARG A 159 -0.59 -7.54 -10.77
N LYS A 160 -1.24 -8.68 -11.03
CA LYS A 160 -1.92 -8.95 -12.30
C LYS A 160 -3.04 -7.93 -12.53
N LEU A 161 -3.93 -7.75 -11.55
CA LEU A 161 -5.04 -6.80 -11.64
C LEU A 161 -4.57 -5.37 -11.92
N ASN A 162 -3.53 -4.90 -11.22
CA ASN A 162 -2.98 -3.56 -11.48
C ASN A 162 -2.37 -3.41 -12.87
N ARG A 163 -1.73 -4.45 -13.42
CA ARG A 163 -1.25 -4.42 -14.81
C ARG A 163 -2.40 -4.27 -15.79
N LEU A 164 -3.47 -5.05 -15.62
CA LEU A 164 -4.68 -4.95 -16.46
C LEU A 164 -5.32 -3.56 -16.39
N MET A 165 -5.45 -2.99 -15.19
CA MET A 165 -6.00 -1.64 -15.01
C MET A 165 -5.16 -0.56 -15.69
N MET A 166 -3.83 -0.67 -15.60
CA MET A 166 -2.91 0.26 -16.25
C MET A 166 -2.92 0.10 -17.77
N GLU A 167 -2.98 -1.13 -18.27
CA GLU A 167 -3.07 -1.42 -19.71
C GLU A 167 -4.38 -0.88 -20.30
N ALA A 168 -5.51 -1.16 -19.67
CA ALA A 168 -6.80 -0.60 -20.05
C ALA A 168 -6.79 0.92 -20.02
N SER A 169 -6.26 1.52 -18.95
CA SER A 169 -6.15 2.98 -18.86
C SER A 169 -5.33 3.57 -20.01
N ARG A 170 -4.23 2.93 -20.43
CA ARG A 170 -3.41 3.38 -21.57
C ARG A 170 -4.14 3.23 -22.88
N TYR A 171 -4.75 2.07 -23.10
CA TYR A 171 -5.50 1.75 -24.30
C TYR A 171 -6.62 2.76 -24.57
N TYR A 172 -7.44 3.08 -23.56
CA TYR A 172 -8.53 4.03 -23.70
C TYR A 172 -8.04 5.49 -23.81
N GLN A 173 -7.00 5.88 -23.08
CA GLN A 173 -6.46 7.25 -23.17
C GLN A 173 -5.77 7.53 -24.51
N GLN A 174 -5.09 6.53 -25.09
CA GLN A 174 -4.43 6.66 -26.39
C GLN A 174 -5.40 6.54 -27.58
N LYS A 175 -6.70 6.32 -27.31
CA LYS A 175 -7.73 6.10 -28.32
C LYS A 175 -7.39 4.97 -29.30
N THR A 176 -6.60 3.99 -28.87
CA THR A 176 -6.23 2.83 -29.71
C THR A 176 -7.47 2.06 -30.16
N TYR A 177 -8.55 2.14 -29.38
CA TYR A 177 -9.86 1.56 -29.69
C TYR A 177 -10.53 2.09 -30.97
N GLU A 178 -10.14 3.29 -31.43
CA GLU A 178 -10.65 3.84 -32.70
C GLU A 178 -10.03 3.11 -33.89
N LYS A 179 -8.80 2.60 -33.73
CA LYS A 179 -8.03 1.94 -34.79
C LYS A 179 -8.35 0.45 -34.93
N ASP A 180 -8.57 -0.25 -33.81
CA ASP A 180 -8.81 -1.69 -33.78
C ASP A 180 -10.30 -2.08 -33.67
N GLY A 181 -11.19 -1.09 -33.71
CA GLY A 181 -12.63 -1.31 -33.60
C GLY A 181 -13.07 -1.89 -32.26
N MET A 182 -12.38 -1.57 -31.16
CA MET A 182 -12.63 -2.07 -29.79
C MET A 182 -12.19 -3.52 -29.52
N LYS A 183 -11.51 -4.20 -30.45
CA LYS A 183 -11.12 -5.61 -30.28
C LYS A 183 -10.35 -5.85 -28.98
N ARG A 184 -9.26 -5.10 -28.75
CA ARG A 184 -8.46 -5.24 -27.52
C ARG A 184 -9.23 -4.77 -26.28
N GLY A 185 -10.11 -3.79 -26.43
CA GLY A 185 -10.96 -3.27 -25.35
C GLY A 185 -11.91 -4.34 -24.79
N LEU A 186 -12.47 -5.18 -25.65
CA LEU A 186 -13.34 -6.30 -25.26
C LEU A 186 -12.56 -7.41 -24.55
N GLU A 187 -11.35 -7.75 -25.03
CA GLU A 187 -10.45 -8.70 -24.36
C GLU A 187 -10.08 -8.21 -22.95
N LEU A 188 -9.63 -6.96 -22.83
CA LEU A 188 -9.30 -6.33 -21.55
C LEU A 188 -10.51 -6.30 -20.61
N HIS A 189 -11.72 -6.07 -21.14
CA HIS A 189 -12.93 -6.09 -20.35
C HIS A 189 -13.21 -7.47 -19.76
N ALA A 190 -13.11 -8.54 -20.56
CA ALA A 190 -13.28 -9.90 -20.07
C ALA A 190 -12.27 -10.25 -18.97
N GLU A 191 -10.99 -9.92 -19.18
CA GLU A 191 -9.92 -10.16 -18.20
C GLU A 191 -10.13 -9.37 -16.89
N LEU A 192 -10.52 -8.09 -16.99
CA LEU A 192 -10.80 -7.24 -15.82
C LEU A 192 -12.03 -7.70 -15.06
N THR A 193 -13.12 -8.04 -15.75
CA THR A 193 -14.35 -8.53 -15.12
C THR A 193 -14.08 -9.81 -14.34
N ALA A 194 -13.35 -10.76 -14.94
CA ALA A 194 -12.95 -11.98 -14.25
C ALA A 194 -12.10 -11.68 -12.99
N ALA A 195 -11.05 -10.87 -13.14
CA ALA A 195 -10.19 -10.51 -12.01
C ALA A 195 -10.94 -9.73 -10.90
N PHE A 196 -11.93 -8.92 -11.26
CA PHE A 196 -12.75 -8.19 -10.30
C PHE A 196 -13.76 -9.06 -9.56
N ASN A 197 -14.26 -10.12 -10.19
CA ASN A 197 -15.10 -11.12 -9.53
C ASN A 197 -14.29 -11.89 -8.48
N ASP A 198 -13.03 -12.20 -8.79
CA ASP A 198 -12.11 -12.88 -7.87
C ASP A 198 -11.57 -11.95 -6.75
N LEU A 199 -11.75 -10.64 -6.86
CA LEU A 199 -11.18 -9.69 -5.89
C LEU A 199 -11.74 -9.86 -4.47
N ALA A 200 -13.06 -10.03 -4.33
CA ALA A 200 -13.71 -10.15 -3.03
C ALA A 200 -13.20 -11.37 -2.23
N PRO A 201 -13.20 -12.61 -2.78
CA PRO A 201 -12.68 -13.77 -2.04
C PRO A 201 -11.19 -13.62 -1.71
N GLN A 202 -10.38 -13.07 -2.63
CA GLN A 202 -8.96 -12.83 -2.39
C GLN A 202 -8.71 -11.84 -1.23
N LEU A 203 -9.50 -10.76 -1.14
CA LEU A 203 -9.43 -9.82 -0.02
C LEU A 203 -9.96 -10.41 1.28
N ALA A 204 -10.99 -11.26 1.22
CA ALA A 204 -11.52 -11.94 2.40
C ALA A 204 -10.48 -12.88 3.02
N GLU A 205 -9.81 -13.71 2.21
CA GLU A 205 -8.74 -14.61 2.67
C GLU A 205 -7.56 -13.82 3.25
N LEU A 206 -7.13 -12.73 2.59
CA LEU A 206 -6.10 -11.85 3.13
C LEU A 206 -6.52 -11.25 4.48
N GLY A 207 -7.77 -10.80 4.59
CA GLY A 207 -8.35 -10.26 5.82
C GLY A 207 -8.38 -11.27 6.96
N LYS A 208 -8.79 -12.52 6.71
CA LYS A 208 -8.83 -13.60 7.71
C LYS A 208 -7.46 -13.84 8.36
N ALA A 209 -6.37 -13.74 7.59
CA ALA A 209 -5.01 -13.90 8.10
C ALA A 209 -4.51 -12.67 8.86
N ILE A 210 -4.77 -11.46 8.34
CA ILE A 210 -4.20 -10.21 8.85
C ILE A 210 -4.92 -9.70 10.09
N GLN A 211 -6.26 -9.79 10.16
CA GLN A 211 -7.00 -9.18 11.26
C GLN A 211 -6.64 -9.74 12.65
N PRO A 212 -6.58 -11.07 12.86
CA PRO A 212 -6.17 -11.62 14.15
C PRO A 212 -4.70 -11.32 14.49
N TRP A 213 -3.85 -11.22 13.46
CA TRP A 213 -2.45 -10.80 13.64
C TRP A 213 -2.35 -9.34 14.08
N GLN A 214 -3.17 -8.45 13.51
CA GLN A 214 -3.22 -7.04 13.90
C GLN A 214 -3.58 -6.85 15.37
N ASP A 215 -4.47 -7.69 15.90
CA ASP A 215 -4.90 -7.64 17.30
C ASP A 215 -3.80 -8.08 18.28
N LYS A 216 -2.81 -8.81 17.78
CA LYS A 216 -1.65 -9.32 18.53
C LYS A 216 -0.35 -8.61 18.17
N LEU A 217 -0.42 -7.49 17.44
CA LEU A 217 0.77 -6.78 17.01
C LEU A 217 1.58 -6.31 18.22
N PRO A 218 2.85 -6.72 18.34
CA PRO A 218 3.71 -6.18 19.37
C PRO A 218 3.93 -4.69 19.12
N ALA A 219 4.21 -3.96 20.20
CA ALA A 219 4.72 -2.60 20.06
C ALA A 219 6.01 -2.63 19.20
N PRO A 220 6.28 -1.58 18.41
CA PRO A 220 7.53 -1.47 17.66
C PRO A 220 8.73 -1.68 18.60
N SER A 221 9.73 -2.44 18.14
CA SER A 221 10.93 -2.73 18.95
C SER A 221 11.82 -1.50 19.16
N GLU A 222 11.61 -0.45 18.36
CA GLU A 222 12.29 0.82 18.48
C GLU A 222 11.91 1.53 19.79
N LYS A 223 12.88 2.17 20.45
CA LYS A 223 12.59 3.09 21.56
C LYS A 223 11.82 4.29 21.01
N LEU A 224 10.51 4.31 21.28
CA LEU A 224 9.63 5.39 20.87
C LEU A 224 9.78 6.60 21.81
N SER A 225 9.54 7.80 21.27
CA SER A 225 9.33 8.97 22.11
C SER A 225 7.98 8.88 22.82
N LYS A 226 7.70 9.77 23.77
CA LYS A 226 6.43 9.73 24.51
C LYS A 226 5.21 9.88 23.59
N SER A 227 5.29 10.73 22.56
CA SER A 227 4.21 10.79 21.55
C SER A 227 4.06 9.50 20.75
N GLY A 228 5.14 8.73 20.54
CA GLY A 228 5.07 7.42 19.90
C GLY A 228 4.37 6.38 20.77
N GLU A 229 4.68 6.33 22.07
CA GLU A 229 3.99 5.47 23.05
C GLU A 229 2.49 5.75 23.10
N LEU A 230 2.07 7.02 23.01
CA LEU A 230 0.67 7.42 22.98
C LEU A 230 0.01 7.16 21.63
N ALA A 231 0.76 7.26 20.52
CA ALA A 231 0.23 7.05 19.18
C ALA A 231 -0.07 5.57 18.88
N VAL A 232 0.75 4.63 19.36
CA VAL A 232 0.56 3.18 19.12
C VAL A 232 -0.85 2.69 19.51
N PRO A 233 -1.36 2.91 20.74
CA PRO A 233 -2.71 2.50 21.10
C PRO A 233 -3.78 3.26 20.31
N ALA A 234 -3.59 4.56 20.01
CA ALA A 234 -4.54 5.32 19.18
C ALA A 234 -4.65 4.75 17.74
N ILE A 235 -3.53 4.32 17.15
CA ILE A 235 -3.53 3.63 15.86
C ILE A 235 -4.22 2.26 15.97
N ALA A 236 -4.01 1.51 17.05
CA ALA A 236 -4.69 0.23 17.26
C ALA A 236 -6.21 0.38 17.35
N GLU A 237 -6.71 1.38 18.08
CA GLU A 237 -8.15 1.68 18.14
C GLU A 237 -8.69 2.16 16.77
N ALA A 238 -7.91 2.96 16.03
CA ALA A 238 -8.26 3.36 14.67
C ALA A 238 -8.40 2.17 13.71
N ARG A 239 -7.55 1.15 13.81
CA ARG A 239 -7.66 -0.09 13.01
C ARG A 239 -8.98 -0.80 13.30
N LYS A 240 -9.31 -0.98 14.58
CA LYS A 240 -10.57 -1.62 15.01
C LYS A 240 -11.78 -0.85 14.47
N LEU A 241 -11.75 0.48 14.58
CA LEU A 241 -12.80 1.35 14.05
C LEU A 241 -13.01 1.15 12.56
N VAL A 242 -11.93 1.20 11.77
CA VAL A 242 -12.00 1.02 10.31
C VAL A 242 -12.56 -0.35 9.96
N ARG A 243 -12.16 -1.43 10.66
CA ARG A 243 -12.68 -2.78 10.44
C ARG A 243 -14.19 -2.87 10.67
N LEU A 244 -14.71 -2.26 11.74
CA LEU A 244 -16.15 -2.24 12.01
C LEU A 244 -16.93 -1.48 10.93
N PHE A 245 -16.39 -0.38 10.41
CA PHE A 245 -17.05 0.38 9.34
C PHE A 245 -17.09 -0.36 8.00
N ILE A 246 -16.05 -1.14 7.67
CA ILE A 246 -15.96 -1.84 6.38
C ILE A 246 -16.50 -3.27 6.42
N ALA A 247 -17.02 -3.71 7.57
CA ALA A 247 -17.71 -4.99 7.69
C ALA A 247 -18.92 -5.05 6.74
N ASP A 248 -19.24 -6.24 6.25
CA ASP A 248 -20.40 -6.44 5.38
C ASP A 248 -21.70 -6.16 6.12
N GLU A 249 -21.77 -6.55 7.39
CA GLU A 249 -22.83 -6.18 8.32
C GLU A 249 -22.26 -5.25 9.40
N ARG A 250 -22.66 -3.99 9.35
CA ARG A 250 -22.18 -2.98 10.29
C ARG A 250 -23.05 -2.96 11.55
N ASP A 251 -22.45 -3.32 12.67
CA ASP A 251 -23.03 -3.08 13.99
C ASP A 251 -22.83 -1.60 14.36
N THR A 252 -23.89 -0.80 14.26
CA THR A 252 -23.85 0.64 14.56
C THR A 252 -23.52 0.93 16.03
N THR A 253 -23.93 0.04 16.94
CA THR A 253 -23.65 0.17 18.38
C THR A 253 -22.17 -0.08 18.66
N ALA A 254 -21.63 -1.20 18.17
CA ALA A 254 -20.21 -1.51 18.31
C ALA A 254 -19.34 -0.46 17.61
N THR A 255 -19.75 0.02 16.43
CA THR A 255 -19.05 1.06 15.69
C THR A 255 -19.01 2.37 16.49
N LYS A 256 -20.13 2.77 17.12
CA LYS A 256 -20.19 3.98 17.93
C LYS A 256 -19.32 3.86 19.19
N THR A 257 -19.40 2.74 19.91
CA THR A 257 -18.54 2.45 21.07
C THR A 257 -17.06 2.52 20.69
N GLN A 258 -16.68 1.90 19.56
CA GLN A 258 -15.31 1.92 19.09
C GLN A 258 -14.87 3.31 18.61
N TYR A 259 -15.78 4.11 18.04
CA TYR A 259 -15.52 5.50 17.69
C TYR A 259 -15.15 6.31 18.93
N ASP A 260 -15.92 6.17 20.02
CA ASP A 260 -15.69 6.89 21.27
C ASP A 260 -14.38 6.44 21.94
N ALA A 261 -14.06 5.14 21.92
CA ALA A 261 -12.76 4.61 22.38
C ALA A 261 -11.58 5.18 21.57
N THR A 262 -11.73 5.25 20.25
CA THR A 262 -10.72 5.83 19.36
C THR A 262 -10.54 7.33 19.63
N ALA A 263 -11.64 8.06 19.83
CA ALA A 263 -11.62 9.48 20.19
C ALA A 263 -10.85 9.72 21.50
N ALA A 264 -11.11 8.91 22.53
CA ALA A 264 -10.42 9.02 23.82
C ALA A 264 -8.91 8.74 23.70
N ALA A 265 -8.50 7.76 22.88
CA ALA A 265 -7.08 7.49 22.64
C ALA A 265 -6.39 8.65 21.89
N ILE A 266 -7.06 9.25 20.90
CA ILE A 266 -6.56 10.41 20.16
C ILE A 266 -6.47 11.65 21.07
N ALA A 267 -7.43 11.85 21.98
CA ALA A 267 -7.43 12.98 22.91
C ALA A 267 -6.17 12.99 23.80
N LYS A 268 -5.71 11.82 24.28
CA LYS A 268 -4.46 11.70 25.04
C LYS A 268 -3.24 12.15 24.23
N LEU A 269 -3.20 11.79 22.95
CA LEU A 269 -2.12 12.23 22.05
C LEU A 269 -2.21 13.74 21.77
N ALA A 270 -3.42 14.28 21.62
CA ALA A 270 -3.66 15.70 21.39
C ALA A 270 -3.31 16.55 22.62
N GLU A 271 -3.60 16.09 23.83
CA GLU A 271 -3.18 16.77 25.06
C GLU A 271 -1.65 16.85 25.14
N TYR A 272 -0.96 15.74 24.86
CA TYR A 272 0.51 15.73 24.83
C TYR A 272 1.10 16.64 23.75
N SER A 273 0.38 16.86 22.64
CA SER A 273 0.83 17.75 21.55
C SER A 273 1.09 19.19 22.01
N GLN A 274 0.44 19.64 23.09
CA GLN A 274 0.67 20.97 23.67
C GLN A 274 2.07 21.11 24.28
N LYS A 275 2.63 20.00 24.80
CA LYS A 275 3.96 19.97 25.43
C LYS A 275 5.08 19.78 24.41
N ALA A 276 4.82 19.05 23.33
CA ALA A 276 5.84 18.68 22.35
C ALA A 276 5.29 18.68 20.91
N PRO A 277 4.90 19.84 20.35
CA PRO A 277 4.21 19.92 19.05
C PRO A 277 5.07 19.45 17.87
N THR A 278 6.39 19.52 18.03
CA THR A 278 7.36 19.16 16.98
C THR A 278 7.77 17.69 17.01
N GLU A 279 7.31 16.90 17.99
CA GLU A 279 7.66 15.47 18.01
C GLU A 279 7.12 14.75 16.76
N PRO A 280 7.88 13.80 16.18
CA PRO A 280 7.53 13.21 14.89
C PRO A 280 6.13 12.59 14.80
N HIS A 281 5.64 11.96 15.87
CA HIS A 281 4.30 11.35 15.87
C HIS A 281 3.20 12.41 15.97
N ILE A 282 3.41 13.49 16.73
CA ILE A 282 2.48 14.62 16.76
C ILE A 282 2.40 15.28 15.38
N ALA A 283 3.54 15.61 14.79
CA ALA A 283 3.58 16.32 13.51
C ALA A 283 3.03 15.50 12.32
N ARG A 284 3.10 14.15 12.38
CA ARG A 284 2.76 13.29 11.23
C ARG A 284 1.52 12.44 11.43
N VAL A 285 1.31 11.87 12.61
CA VAL A 285 0.27 10.86 12.86
C VAL A 285 -1.01 11.50 13.37
N LEU A 286 -0.91 12.43 14.33
CA LEU A 286 -2.09 13.07 14.94
C LEU A 286 -3.04 13.72 13.90
N PRO A 287 -2.56 14.49 12.90
CA PRO A 287 -3.45 15.06 11.89
C PRO A 287 -4.20 13.99 11.07
N GLN A 288 -3.57 12.85 10.81
CA GLN A 288 -4.17 11.75 10.04
C GLN A 288 -5.23 11.01 10.86
N LEU A 289 -4.99 10.83 12.16
CA LEU A 289 -5.99 10.30 13.10
C LEU A 289 -7.20 11.24 13.22
N GLN A 290 -6.98 12.55 13.32
CA GLN A 290 -8.07 13.54 13.33
C GLN A 290 -8.86 13.53 12.01
N GLN A 291 -8.17 13.38 10.87
CA GLN A 291 -8.83 13.24 9.56
C GLN A 291 -9.67 11.96 9.47
N LEU A 292 -9.20 10.85 10.03
CA LEU A 292 -9.98 9.62 10.14
C LEU A 292 -11.24 9.83 10.97
N MET A 293 -11.13 10.47 12.14
CA MET A 293 -12.28 10.74 13.01
C MET A 293 -13.31 11.64 12.33
N LYS A 294 -12.86 12.68 11.62
CA LYS A 294 -13.76 13.53 10.81
C LYS A 294 -14.49 12.74 9.73
N ALA A 295 -13.80 11.84 9.05
CA ALA A 295 -14.41 10.97 8.05
C ALA A 295 -15.42 9.99 8.68
N ALA A 296 -15.05 9.37 9.81
CA ALA A 296 -15.90 8.43 10.54
C ALA A 296 -17.15 9.10 11.14
N ALA A 297 -17.03 10.31 11.67
CA ALA A 297 -18.15 11.05 12.27
C ALA A 297 -19.31 11.25 11.28
N GLY A 298 -18.99 11.61 10.03
CA GLY A 298 -19.99 11.77 8.97
C GLY A 298 -20.69 10.47 8.57
N LEU A 299 -20.12 9.31 8.93
CA LEU A 299 -20.64 7.99 8.57
C LEU A 299 -21.40 7.30 9.71
N LEU A 300 -21.34 7.83 10.94
CA LEU A 300 -22.01 7.22 12.10
C LEU A 300 -23.54 7.22 11.98
N GLN A 301 -24.11 8.19 11.26
CA GLN A 301 -25.56 8.34 11.10
C GLN A 301 -26.12 7.56 9.91
N GLU A 302 -25.25 7.20 8.96
CA GLU A 302 -25.64 6.38 7.82
C GLU A 302 -26.13 5.02 8.32
N LYS A 303 -27.19 4.47 7.73
CA LYS A 303 -27.67 3.11 8.01
C LYS A 303 -27.26 2.17 6.88
N GLY A 304 -27.03 0.90 7.20
CA GLY A 304 -26.68 -0.12 6.20
C GLY A 304 -25.19 -0.12 5.81
N THR A 305 -24.92 -0.66 4.63
CA THR A 305 -23.56 -0.82 4.09
C THR A 305 -23.04 0.49 3.55
N LEU A 306 -21.79 0.82 3.89
CA LEU A 306 -21.11 1.97 3.31
C LEU A 306 -20.90 1.77 1.81
N ASP A 307 -21.07 2.85 1.04
CA ASP A 307 -20.73 2.86 -0.38
C ASP A 307 -19.20 2.72 -0.58
N SER A 308 -18.81 2.42 -1.82
CA SER A 308 -17.40 2.18 -2.17
C SER A 308 -16.48 3.41 -1.95
N ASP A 309 -17.01 4.62 -2.09
CA ASP A 309 -16.27 5.87 -1.88
C ASP A 309 -16.07 6.14 -0.38
N GLN A 310 -17.09 5.91 0.43
CA GLN A 310 -17.04 6.00 1.89
C GLN A 310 -16.06 4.96 2.45
N ARG A 311 -16.15 3.69 2.02
CA ARG A 311 -15.20 2.64 2.41
C ARG A 311 -13.77 3.01 2.00
N TYR A 312 -13.57 3.49 0.78
CA TYR A 312 -12.25 3.91 0.30
C TYR A 312 -11.69 5.08 1.10
N ARG A 313 -12.50 6.07 1.48
CA ARG A 313 -12.05 7.21 2.28
C ARG A 313 -11.48 6.75 3.62
N LEU A 314 -12.14 5.81 4.29
CA LEU A 314 -11.66 5.26 5.56
C LEU A 314 -10.38 4.43 5.38
N THR A 315 -10.37 3.50 4.44
CA THR A 315 -9.22 2.59 4.22
C THR A 315 -7.98 3.33 3.70
N SER A 316 -8.15 4.30 2.80
CA SER A 316 -7.04 5.13 2.31
C SER A 316 -6.48 6.07 3.39
N THR A 317 -7.32 6.59 4.28
CA THR A 317 -6.86 7.37 5.45
C THR A 317 -6.08 6.47 6.40
N MET A 318 -6.56 5.25 6.67
CA MET A 318 -5.85 4.28 7.50
C MET A 318 -4.48 3.90 6.93
N ALA A 319 -4.39 3.65 5.62
CA ALA A 319 -3.12 3.42 4.94
C ALA A 319 -2.16 4.62 5.08
N THR A 320 -2.70 5.84 5.07
CA THR A 320 -1.91 7.07 5.30
C THR A 320 -1.44 7.20 6.75
N ILE A 321 -2.26 6.79 7.73
CA ILE A 321 -1.86 6.71 9.15
C ILE A 321 -0.69 5.73 9.32
N VAL A 322 -0.77 4.56 8.69
CA VAL A 322 0.30 3.54 8.73
C VAL A 322 1.60 4.06 8.10
N ASP A 323 1.51 4.71 6.92
CA ASP A 323 2.65 5.41 6.30
C ASP A 323 3.24 6.50 7.21
N ALA A 324 2.38 7.31 7.84
CA ALA A 324 2.79 8.40 8.71
C ALA A 324 3.50 7.89 9.97
N HIS A 325 2.99 6.81 10.56
CA HIS A 325 3.59 6.16 11.73
C HIS A 325 5.00 5.63 11.40
N HIS A 326 5.16 4.90 10.29
CA HIS A 326 6.48 4.42 9.87
C HIS A 326 7.48 5.59 9.65
N ARG A 327 7.04 6.67 9.02
CA ARG A 327 7.87 7.88 8.83
C ARG A 327 8.19 8.60 10.14
N ALA A 328 7.28 8.60 11.10
CA ALA A 328 7.50 9.18 12.42
C ALA A 328 8.57 8.40 13.20
N ILE A 329 8.54 7.05 13.16
CA ILE A 329 9.59 6.20 13.73
C ILE A 329 10.94 6.51 13.08
N GLN A 330 11.01 6.55 11.75
CA GLN A 330 12.24 6.91 11.03
C GLN A 330 12.78 8.29 11.42
N ALA A 331 11.91 9.28 11.58
CA ALA A 331 12.31 10.62 11.98
C ALA A 331 12.82 10.66 13.43
N GLY A 332 12.18 9.95 14.36
CA GLY A 332 12.62 9.85 15.75
C GLY A 332 13.98 9.16 15.90
N LEU A 333 14.23 8.11 15.12
CA LEU A 333 15.56 7.47 15.09
C LEU A 333 16.66 8.42 14.59
N ARG A 334 16.34 9.27 13.60
CA ARG A 334 17.29 10.27 13.09
C ARG A 334 17.55 11.39 14.08
N SER A 335 16.52 11.91 14.77
CA SER A 335 16.71 12.96 15.78
C SER A 335 17.57 12.48 16.95
N ASN A 336 17.37 11.24 17.41
CA ASN A 336 18.16 10.64 18.49
C ASN A 336 19.66 10.50 18.13
N LEU A 337 19.99 10.29 16.86
CA LEU A 337 21.38 10.25 16.40
C LEU A 337 22.04 11.64 16.39
N VAL A 338 21.28 12.69 16.09
CA VAL A 338 21.79 14.06 16.02
C VAL A 338 22.13 14.56 17.42
N HIS A 339 21.24 14.38 18.38
CA HIS A 339 21.48 14.82 19.77
C HIS A 339 22.73 14.17 20.39
N LYS A 340 22.98 12.88 20.11
CA LYS A 340 24.16 12.18 20.61
C LYS A 340 25.49 12.70 20.06
N ARG A 341 25.49 13.38 18.92
CA ARG A 341 26.73 13.81 18.25
C ARG A 341 27.15 15.23 18.58
N GLY A 342 26.33 16.00 19.30
CA GLY A 342 26.60 17.42 19.59
C GLY A 342 26.79 18.30 18.34
N ALA A 343 26.57 17.75 17.14
CA ALA A 343 26.87 18.41 15.89
C ALA A 343 25.60 19.08 15.36
N PRO A 344 25.57 20.41 15.24
CA PRO A 344 24.42 21.10 14.67
C PRO A 344 24.18 20.65 13.23
N LEU A 345 22.96 20.22 12.93
CA LEU A 345 22.48 19.78 11.60
C LEU A 345 22.71 20.83 10.49
N HIS A 346 22.99 22.08 10.85
CA HIS A 346 23.13 23.18 9.90
C HIS A 346 24.27 23.04 8.89
N ARG A 347 25.22 22.10 9.06
CA ARG A 347 26.33 21.93 8.10
C ARG A 347 26.10 20.88 7.01
N MET A 348 25.07 20.03 7.07
CA MET A 348 24.87 18.98 6.06
C MET A 348 23.96 19.36 4.89
N ASN A 349 23.15 20.40 5.04
CA ASN A 349 22.52 21.09 3.91
C ASN A 349 23.29 22.38 3.62
N ARG A 350 24.57 22.28 3.24
CA ARG A 350 25.10 23.28 2.31
C ARG A 350 24.24 23.12 1.07
N ARG A 351 23.13 23.88 0.97
CA ARG A 351 22.62 24.31 -0.32
C ARG A 351 23.87 24.72 -1.07
N ILE A 352 24.21 23.97 -2.11
CA ILE A 352 25.25 24.40 -3.02
C ILE A 352 24.79 25.79 -3.41
N ASP A 353 25.54 26.80 -2.98
CA ASP A 353 25.23 28.18 -3.29
C ASP A 353 25.08 28.23 -4.81
N PRO A 354 23.97 28.73 -5.38
CA PRO A 354 23.78 28.75 -6.83
C PRO A 354 24.98 29.36 -7.57
N GLY A 355 25.78 30.22 -6.89
CA GLY A 355 27.06 30.73 -7.38
C GLY A 355 28.18 29.68 -7.52
N GLN A 356 28.25 28.65 -6.67
CA GLN A 356 29.31 27.63 -6.72
C GLN A 356 29.13 26.59 -7.83
N LEU A 357 27.91 26.35 -8.31
CA LEU A 357 27.67 25.47 -9.47
C LEU A 357 28.21 26.06 -10.78
N ARG A 358 28.34 27.39 -10.88
CA ARG A 358 28.85 28.04 -12.11
C ARG A 358 30.32 27.76 -12.38
N HIS A 359 31.12 27.47 -11.36
CA HIS A 359 32.55 27.18 -11.55
C HIS A 359 32.83 25.73 -11.95
N GLN A 360 31.95 24.78 -11.61
CA GLN A 360 32.16 23.36 -11.93
C GLN A 360 31.56 22.93 -13.29
N LEU A 361 30.69 23.75 -13.89
CA LEU A 361 30.11 23.50 -15.21
C LEU A 361 30.78 24.28 -16.35
N ARG A 362 32.01 24.79 -16.16
CA ARG A 362 32.84 25.20 -17.31
C ARG A 362 33.26 23.95 -18.08
N LEU A 363 32.35 23.47 -18.92
CA LEU A 363 32.69 22.56 -20.01
C LEU A 363 33.79 23.24 -20.83
N PRO A 364 34.87 22.52 -21.18
CA PRO A 364 35.94 23.07 -21.99
C PRO A 364 35.32 23.59 -23.30
N ARG A 365 35.49 24.89 -23.56
CA ARG A 365 35.15 25.47 -24.86
C ARG A 365 35.96 24.70 -25.91
N LYS A 366 35.25 23.98 -26.77
CA LYS A 366 35.83 23.34 -27.96
C LYS A 366 36.54 24.43 -28.75
N ALA A 367 37.85 24.32 -28.91
CA ALA A 367 38.63 25.27 -29.68
C ALA A 367 38.08 25.34 -31.12
N PRO A 368 38.03 26.53 -31.75
CA PRO A 368 37.64 26.63 -33.14
C PRO A 368 38.62 25.82 -34.00
N ALA A 369 38.07 25.03 -34.93
CA ALA A 369 38.85 24.28 -35.89
C ALA A 369 39.54 25.25 -36.88
N PRO A 370 40.75 24.91 -37.38
CA PRO A 370 41.52 25.74 -38.30
C PRO A 370 40.85 25.93 -39.66
#